data_AF-A0A9P6HNN8-F1
#
_entry.id   AF-A0A9P6HNN8-F1
#
_cell.length_a   1.000
_cell.length_b   1.000
_cell.length_c   1.000
_cell.angle_alpha   90.00
_cell.angle_beta   90.00
_cell.angle_gamma   90.00
#
_symmetry.space_group_name_H-M   'P 1'
#
loop_
_entity.id
_entity.type
_entity.pdbx_description
1 polymer ?
#
loop_
_entity_poly.entity_id
_entity_poly.type
_entity_poly.pdbx_seq_one_letter_code
_entity_poly.pdbx_strand_id
1 'polypeptide(L)'
;MNPNDLLENEFKPMPQVILPICPTCKSRPVAPRPATGQYFNHCSKTCATRPKKPWPKQKEERGQSLCKQCKRRPKFRKGNRVYPYCGLTCAKHAAFSVPNQANPQTSPPTPRTARPTPQPPSSEPTCRTPRCTLPVFVHPNATLSNYCSMAHKQLGKHGCISCRATPSNGISVLCQDKAIIRAPMTDEVPEDHGTYKSVTWRRKTACLKVDAKVIFTEKNSRDHQQYLSGNPNIVDVASGWKDLLSHGVVVGNAKKPTQADTSPTEPPPGYDSVLTEVASGEPLNYDEPVVHGHDTVGPSCSVNYKSP
;
A
#
# COMPACT_ATOMS: atom_id res chain seq x y z
N MET A 1 -10.61 39.71 -28.57
CA MET A 1 -9.86 39.12 -27.45
C MET A 1 -9.83 37.62 -27.64
N ASN A 2 -8.64 37.04 -27.77
CA ASN A 2 -8.42 35.65 -28.14
C ASN A 2 -8.47 34.78 -26.86
N PRO A 3 -9.31 33.73 -26.77
CA PRO A 3 -9.45 32.92 -25.56
C PRO A 3 -8.24 32.05 -25.20
N ASN A 4 -7.12 32.16 -25.92
CA ASN A 4 -5.90 31.37 -25.68
C ASN A 4 -4.78 32.11 -24.90
N ASP A 5 -4.95 33.37 -24.51
CA ASP A 5 -3.89 34.18 -23.89
C ASP A 5 -3.81 34.12 -22.35
N LEU A 6 -4.42 33.11 -21.68
CA LEU A 6 -4.52 33.08 -20.20
C LEU A 6 -3.87 31.87 -19.49
N LEU A 7 -2.98 31.11 -20.12
CA LEU A 7 -2.39 29.92 -19.47
C LEU A 7 -0.87 29.77 -19.70
N GLU A 8 -0.09 30.73 -19.21
CA GLU A 8 1.34 30.52 -18.93
C GLU A 8 1.69 31.06 -17.55
N ASN A 9 1.18 30.42 -16.49
CA ASN A 9 1.76 30.57 -15.15
C ASN A 9 2.91 29.57 -15.01
N GLU A 10 4.15 30.06 -15.12
CA GLU A 10 5.37 29.30 -14.84
C GLU A 10 5.30 28.65 -13.45
N PHE A 11 5.10 27.33 -13.41
CA PHE A 11 5.30 26.54 -12.20
C PHE A 11 6.80 26.48 -11.89
N LYS A 12 7.28 27.40 -11.06
CA LYS A 12 8.64 27.33 -10.53
C LYS A 12 8.72 26.11 -9.59
N PRO A 13 9.65 25.16 -9.84
CA PRO A 13 9.80 24.00 -8.98
C PRO A 13 10.17 24.45 -7.56
N MET A 14 9.41 24.02 -6.56
CA MET A 14 9.74 24.29 -5.16
C MET A 14 11.12 23.70 -4.83
N PRO A 15 12.00 24.44 -4.13
CA PRO A 15 13.31 23.94 -3.77
C PRO A 15 13.16 22.71 -2.87
N GLN A 16 13.87 21.62 -3.21
CA GLN A 16 13.85 20.42 -2.39
C GLN A 16 14.56 20.68 -1.06
N VAL A 17 13.79 20.69 0.03
CA VAL A 17 14.33 20.88 1.38
C VAL A 17 14.91 19.54 1.86
N ILE A 18 16.24 19.45 1.92
CA ILE A 18 16.93 18.28 2.49
C ILE A 18 16.77 18.32 4.01
N LEU A 19 15.94 17.43 4.55
CA LEU A 19 15.73 17.32 5.99
C LEU A 19 16.90 16.60 6.67
N PRO A 20 17.46 17.13 7.77
CA PRO A 20 18.52 16.47 8.52
C PRO A 20 18.05 15.12 9.08
N ILE A 21 18.91 14.10 9.03
CA ILE A 21 18.61 12.75 9.52
C ILE A 21 19.03 12.63 10.99
N CYS A 22 18.22 11.93 11.79
CA CYS A 22 18.48 11.68 13.20
C CYS A 22 19.83 10.96 13.41
N PRO A 23 20.77 11.54 14.18
CA PRO A 23 22.10 10.97 14.40
C PRO A 23 22.06 9.65 15.19
N THR A 24 21.02 9.42 16.00
CA THR A 24 20.90 8.22 16.83
C THR A 24 20.50 6.98 16.02
N CYS A 25 19.51 7.11 15.13
CA CYS A 25 18.98 5.96 14.39
C CYS A 25 19.44 5.91 12.93
N LYS A 26 19.91 7.03 12.37
CA LYS A 26 20.33 7.20 10.96
C LYS A 26 19.27 6.78 9.93
N SER A 27 18.00 6.72 10.33
CA SER A 27 16.92 6.17 9.49
C SER A 27 15.70 7.08 9.35
N ARG A 28 15.57 8.12 10.18
CA ARG A 28 14.41 9.02 10.17
C ARG A 28 14.85 10.47 10.15
N PRO A 29 14.21 11.35 9.37
CA PRO A 29 14.42 12.79 9.46
C PRO A 29 13.98 13.31 10.83
N VAL A 30 14.59 14.40 11.26
CA VAL A 30 14.17 15.11 12.48
C VAL A 30 13.07 16.11 12.16
N ALA A 31 12.08 16.24 13.06
CA ALA A 31 11.01 17.20 12.88
C ALA A 31 11.49 18.64 13.18
N PRO A 32 10.94 19.66 12.52
CA PRO A 32 11.14 21.05 12.91
C PRO A 32 10.38 21.36 14.21
N ARG A 33 10.91 22.28 15.02
CA ARG A 33 10.24 22.83 16.20
C ARG A 33 9.22 23.88 15.74
N PRO A 34 7.94 23.77 16.15
CA PRO A 34 6.89 24.69 15.69
C PRO A 34 7.18 26.17 15.97
N ALA A 35 7.80 26.46 17.12
CA ALA A 35 8.00 27.83 17.59
C ALA A 35 9.24 28.53 16.99
N THR A 36 10.25 27.78 16.55
CA THR A 36 11.56 28.37 16.17
C THR A 36 12.04 27.99 14.78
N GLY A 37 11.37 27.04 14.11
CA GLY A 37 11.84 26.48 12.83
C GLY A 37 13.12 25.63 12.95
N GLN A 38 13.77 25.59 14.12
CA GLN A 38 14.94 24.76 14.35
C GLN A 38 14.56 23.29 14.45
N TYR A 39 15.40 22.40 13.93
CA TYR A 39 15.16 20.98 13.99
C TYR A 39 15.45 20.38 15.37
N PHE A 40 14.74 19.32 15.76
CA PHE A 40 15.11 18.52 16.92
C PHE A 40 16.43 17.77 16.65
N ASN A 41 17.24 17.54 17.68
CA ASN A 41 18.47 16.73 17.55
C ASN A 41 18.17 15.23 17.32
N HIS A 42 16.92 14.80 17.55
CA HIS A 42 16.51 13.39 17.48
C HIS A 42 15.09 13.29 16.90
N CYS A 43 14.81 12.21 16.15
CA CYS A 43 13.50 12.00 15.54
C CYS A 43 12.40 11.59 16.54
N SER A 44 12.76 11.22 17.77
CA SER A 44 11.81 10.80 18.81
C SER A 44 12.41 10.91 20.21
N LYS A 45 11.54 10.93 21.24
CA LYS A 45 11.94 10.86 22.65
C LYS A 45 12.81 9.63 22.94
N THR A 46 12.48 8.49 22.34
CA THR A 46 13.28 7.25 22.46
C THR A 46 14.69 7.38 21.91
N CYS A 47 14.88 8.14 20.82
CA CYS A 47 16.22 8.41 20.29
C CYS A 47 17.00 9.43 21.13
N ALA A 48 16.30 10.32 21.83
CA ALA A 48 16.89 11.29 22.74
C ALA A 48 17.34 10.65 24.06
N THR A 49 16.60 9.67 24.59
CA THR A 49 16.91 8.99 25.86
C THR A 49 17.81 7.78 25.72
N ARG A 50 18.14 7.37 24.49
CA ARG A 50 19.04 6.24 24.26
C ARG A 50 20.42 6.56 24.86
N PRO A 51 20.90 5.79 25.85
CA PRO A 51 22.21 6.02 26.41
C PRO A 51 23.23 5.92 25.28
N LYS A 52 24.11 6.93 25.17
CA LYS A 52 25.28 6.89 24.30
C LYS A 52 26.20 5.80 24.84
N LYS A 53 25.89 4.53 24.57
CA LYS A 53 26.83 3.44 24.83
C LYS A 53 28.08 3.81 24.03
N PRO A 54 29.26 3.99 24.67
CA PRO A 54 30.48 4.13 23.91
C PRO A 54 30.54 2.90 23.02
N TRP A 55 30.57 3.12 21.71
CA TRP A 55 30.77 2.03 20.76
C TRP A 55 31.99 1.26 21.24
N PRO A 56 31.94 -0.08 21.39
CA PRO A 56 33.13 -0.84 21.68
C PRO A 56 34.11 -0.51 20.58
N LYS A 57 35.22 0.13 20.93
CA LYS A 57 36.33 0.37 20.02
C LYS A 57 36.82 -1.01 19.60
N GLN A 58 36.29 -1.54 18.49
CA GLN A 58 36.80 -2.77 17.91
C GLN A 58 38.23 -2.46 17.50
N LYS A 59 39.17 -3.02 18.27
CA LYS A 59 40.60 -2.97 17.96
C LYS A 59 40.76 -3.48 16.53
N GLU A 60 41.25 -2.60 15.68
CA GLU A 60 41.38 -2.78 14.24
C GLU A 60 42.49 -3.81 13.99
N GLU A 61 42.14 -5.09 14.10
CA GLU A 61 43.01 -6.19 13.66
C GLU A 61 43.12 -6.12 12.13
N ARG A 62 44.19 -5.47 11.67
CA ARG A 62 44.62 -5.41 10.28
C ARG A 62 44.70 -6.84 9.74
N GLY A 63 43.84 -7.16 8.78
CA GLY A 63 43.80 -8.47 8.12
C GLY A 63 42.43 -9.15 8.09
N GLN A 64 41.35 -8.47 8.52
CA GLN A 64 39.99 -9.04 8.39
C GLN A 64 39.61 -9.21 6.92
N SER A 65 39.87 -10.40 6.41
CA SER A 65 39.43 -10.85 5.09
C SER A 65 37.96 -10.51 4.84
N LEU A 66 37.70 -9.82 3.72
CA LEU A 66 36.35 -9.41 3.31
C LEU A 66 35.47 -10.63 3.00
N CYS A 67 34.16 -10.40 3.05
CA CYS A 67 33.14 -11.38 2.65
C CYS A 67 33.44 -11.92 1.25
N LYS A 68 33.48 -13.25 1.10
CA LYS A 68 33.76 -13.89 -0.18
C LYS A 68 32.75 -13.53 -1.28
N GLN A 69 31.49 -13.31 -0.92
CA GLN A 69 30.41 -13.02 -1.88
C GLN A 69 30.40 -11.56 -2.34
N CYS A 70 30.38 -10.62 -1.40
CA CYS A 70 30.18 -9.20 -1.75
C CYS A 70 31.46 -8.39 -1.85
N LYS A 71 32.58 -8.87 -1.28
CA LYS A 71 33.88 -8.17 -1.20
C LYS A 71 33.81 -6.72 -0.67
N ARG A 72 32.72 -6.34 0.01
CA ARG A 72 32.46 -4.96 0.49
C ARG A 72 32.39 -4.85 2.00
N ARG A 73 32.07 -5.96 2.69
CA ARG A 73 31.87 -6.00 4.15
C ARG A 73 32.82 -7.02 4.77
N PRO A 74 33.28 -6.80 6.01
CA PRO A 74 34.07 -7.79 6.74
C PRO A 74 33.26 -9.07 6.96
N LYS A 75 33.96 -10.19 7.13
CA LYS A 75 33.36 -11.48 7.50
C LYS A 75 32.63 -11.39 8.83
N PHE A 76 31.49 -12.07 8.95
CA PHE A 76 30.70 -12.10 10.18
C PHE A 76 31.44 -12.91 11.26
N ARG A 77 31.62 -12.35 12.46
CA ARG A 77 32.18 -13.05 13.63
C ARG A 77 31.08 -13.34 14.65
N LYS A 78 30.98 -14.59 15.13
CA LYS A 78 30.10 -14.99 16.24
C LYS A 78 30.93 -15.74 17.28
N GLY A 79 31.26 -15.08 18.39
CA GLY A 79 32.24 -15.57 19.35
C GLY A 79 33.61 -15.75 18.66
N ASN A 80 34.24 -16.91 18.86
CA ASN A 80 35.53 -17.24 18.25
C ASN A 80 35.44 -17.75 16.80
N ARG A 81 34.23 -17.86 16.21
CA ARG A 81 34.05 -18.36 14.85
C ARG A 81 33.91 -17.22 13.85
N VAL A 82 34.74 -17.23 12.80
CA VAL A 82 34.67 -16.32 11.66
C VAL A 82 33.99 -17.03 10.49
N TYR A 83 32.86 -16.50 10.01
CA TYR A 83 32.13 -17.04 8.88
C TYR A 83 32.68 -16.46 7.57
N PRO A 84 32.68 -17.21 6.46
CA PRO A 84 33.24 -16.73 5.18
C PRO A 84 32.46 -15.58 4.54
N TYR A 85 31.26 -15.26 5.05
CA TYR A 85 30.35 -14.26 4.52
C TYR A 85 29.99 -13.21 5.58
N CYS A 86 29.62 -12.00 5.16
CA CYS A 86 29.22 -10.91 6.06
C CYS A 86 27.81 -11.05 6.64
N GLY A 87 27.03 -12.05 6.21
CA GLY A 87 25.67 -12.28 6.68
C GLY A 87 24.94 -13.40 5.92
N LEU A 88 23.75 -13.76 6.41
CA LEU A 88 22.90 -14.83 5.86
C LEU A 88 22.59 -14.65 4.38
N THR A 89 22.30 -13.43 3.93
CA THR A 89 21.99 -13.15 2.52
C THR A 89 23.17 -13.50 1.61
N CYS A 90 24.38 -13.07 1.96
CA CYS A 90 25.59 -13.41 1.21
C CYS A 90 25.91 -14.90 1.24
N ALA A 91 25.63 -15.59 2.36
CA ALA A 91 25.80 -17.02 2.46
C ALA A 91 24.83 -17.78 1.52
N LYS A 92 23.57 -17.35 1.45
CA LYS A 92 22.57 -17.92 0.54
C LYS A 92 22.95 -17.70 -0.91
N HIS A 93 23.33 -16.48 -1.29
CA HIS A 93 23.74 -16.18 -2.67
C HIS A 93 24.92 -17.05 -3.09
N ALA A 94 25.91 -17.23 -2.20
CA ALA A 94 27.05 -18.10 -2.48
C ALA A 94 26.65 -19.58 -2.68
N ALA A 95 25.65 -20.08 -1.95
CA ALA A 95 25.14 -21.45 -2.12
C ALA A 95 24.49 -21.67 -3.50
N PHE A 96 23.83 -20.65 -4.05
CA PHE A 96 23.28 -20.69 -5.41
C PHE A 96 24.33 -20.43 -6.50
N SER A 97 25.48 -19.85 -6.13
CA SER A 97 26.55 -19.47 -7.06
C SER A 97 27.61 -20.55 -7.21
N VAL A 98 27.37 -21.79 -6.77
CA VAL A 98 28.27 -22.91 -7.07
C VAL A 98 27.89 -23.42 -8.46
N PRO A 99 28.59 -23.04 -9.55
CA PRO A 99 28.48 -23.79 -10.78
C PRO A 99 28.93 -25.21 -10.47
N ASN A 100 28.06 -26.16 -10.79
CA ASN A 100 28.40 -27.57 -10.84
C ASN A 100 29.55 -27.70 -11.86
N GLN A 101 30.80 -27.61 -11.42
CA GLN A 101 31.96 -28.01 -12.24
C GLN A 101 31.96 -29.53 -12.29
N ALA A 102 31.00 -30.07 -13.05
CA ALA A 102 31.15 -31.35 -13.70
C ALA A 102 32.03 -31.12 -14.94
N ASN A 103 33.16 -31.79 -14.91
CA ASN A 103 34.13 -32.02 -15.97
C ASN A 103 33.54 -32.05 -17.40
N PRO A 104 34.06 -31.27 -18.38
CA PRO A 104 33.75 -31.47 -19.79
C PRO A 104 34.89 -32.21 -20.49
N GLN A 105 34.68 -33.49 -20.81
CA GLN A 105 35.43 -34.16 -21.87
C GLN A 105 34.48 -34.86 -22.86
N THR A 106 34.76 -34.58 -24.14
CA THR A 106 34.44 -35.33 -25.37
C THR A 106 32.98 -35.40 -25.86
N SER A 107 32.65 -34.60 -26.89
CA SER A 107 32.51 -35.04 -28.30
C SER A 107 31.96 -33.90 -29.22
N PRO A 108 32.21 -33.91 -30.55
CA PRO A 108 31.92 -32.81 -31.46
C PRO A 108 30.47 -32.79 -31.99
N PRO A 109 29.93 -31.62 -32.41
CA PRO A 109 28.57 -31.52 -32.92
C PRO A 109 28.48 -31.80 -34.44
N THR A 110 27.53 -32.65 -34.82
CA THR A 110 27.02 -32.78 -36.19
C THR A 110 26.12 -31.59 -36.57
N PRO A 111 26.17 -31.10 -37.82
CA PRO A 111 25.29 -30.03 -38.27
C PRO A 111 23.93 -30.58 -38.69
N ARG A 112 22.85 -30.17 -38.00
CA ARG A 112 21.47 -30.37 -38.48
C ARG A 112 20.87 -29.05 -38.92
N THR A 113 20.49 -29.07 -40.18
CA THR A 113 19.76 -28.08 -40.98
C THR A 113 18.49 -27.64 -40.27
N ALA A 114 18.34 -26.33 -40.13
CA ALA A 114 17.15 -25.68 -39.62
C ALA A 114 15.97 -25.86 -40.59
N ARG A 115 14.85 -26.36 -40.07
CA ARG A 115 13.54 -26.31 -40.72
C ARG A 115 12.72 -25.24 -39.99
N PRO A 116 12.20 -24.20 -40.66
CA PRO A 116 11.35 -23.21 -40.02
C PRO A 116 9.98 -23.84 -39.72
N THR A 117 9.69 -24.01 -38.43
CA THR A 117 8.36 -24.40 -37.96
C THR A 117 7.44 -23.16 -38.03
N PRO A 118 6.20 -23.27 -38.53
CA PRO A 118 5.26 -22.16 -38.58
C PRO A 118 4.97 -21.64 -37.16
N GLN A 119 5.08 -20.33 -36.94
CA GLN A 119 4.66 -19.69 -35.70
C GLN A 119 3.15 -19.85 -35.52
N PRO A 120 2.66 -20.51 -34.45
CA PRO A 120 1.25 -20.42 -34.10
C PRO A 120 0.94 -19.01 -33.54
N PRO A 121 -0.27 -18.49 -33.74
CA PRO A 121 -0.71 -17.22 -33.16
C PRO A 121 -0.77 -17.35 -31.62
N SER A 122 0.32 -16.96 -30.98
CA SER A 122 0.60 -17.20 -29.55
C SER A 122 0.14 -16.03 -28.69
N SER A 123 -1.09 -16.12 -28.16
CA SER A 123 -1.46 -15.40 -26.94
C SER A 123 -1.20 -16.32 -25.75
N GLU A 124 0.08 -16.64 -25.50
CA GLU A 124 0.44 -17.41 -24.31
C GLU A 124 0.01 -16.66 -23.03
N PRO A 125 -0.58 -17.37 -22.05
CA PRO A 125 -1.00 -16.73 -20.82
C PRO A 125 0.20 -16.13 -20.08
N THR A 126 0.13 -14.83 -19.81
CA THR A 126 1.14 -14.09 -19.03
C THR A 126 0.85 -14.14 -17.54
N CYS A 127 1.91 -14.06 -16.73
CA CYS A 127 1.83 -14.04 -15.28
C CYS A 127 0.87 -12.98 -14.73
N ARG A 128 0.01 -13.34 -13.76
CA ARG A 128 -1.01 -12.45 -13.17
C ARG A 128 -0.45 -11.36 -12.23
N THR A 129 0.86 -11.30 -12.03
CA THR A 129 1.52 -10.27 -11.22
C THR A 129 1.61 -8.98 -12.03
N PRO A 130 1.13 -7.83 -11.51
CA PRO A 130 1.21 -6.56 -12.24
C PRO A 130 2.62 -6.27 -12.72
N ARG A 131 2.74 -5.86 -13.99
CA ARG A 131 4.01 -5.55 -14.67
C ARG A 131 4.94 -6.76 -14.93
N CYS A 132 4.49 -7.98 -14.68
CA CYS A 132 5.22 -9.17 -15.10
C CYS A 132 4.73 -9.62 -16.48
N THR A 133 5.59 -9.56 -17.49
CA THR A 133 5.31 -10.02 -18.86
C THR A 133 5.82 -11.43 -19.13
N LEU A 134 6.32 -12.13 -18.10
CA LEU A 134 6.81 -13.49 -18.24
C LEU A 134 5.66 -14.47 -18.46
N PRO A 135 5.86 -15.53 -19.27
CA PRO A 135 4.86 -16.57 -19.45
C PRO A 135 4.59 -17.28 -18.12
N VAL A 136 3.38 -17.81 -17.95
CA VAL A 136 3.05 -18.60 -16.77
C VAL A 136 3.89 -19.87 -16.66
N PHE A 137 4.15 -20.32 -15.43
CA PHE A 137 4.90 -21.54 -15.18
C PHE A 137 4.08 -22.77 -15.60
N VAL A 138 4.66 -23.65 -16.40
CA VAL A 138 4.08 -24.95 -16.75
C VAL A 138 4.59 -26.00 -15.77
N HIS A 139 3.70 -26.64 -15.03
CA HIS A 139 4.06 -27.73 -14.13
C HIS A 139 4.44 -29.01 -14.92
N PRO A 140 5.21 -29.95 -14.34
CA PRO A 140 5.61 -31.20 -15.02
C PRO A 140 4.46 -32.07 -15.54
N ASN A 141 3.25 -31.90 -14.99
CA ASN A 141 2.00 -32.53 -15.41
C ASN A 141 1.27 -31.74 -16.53
N ALA A 142 1.95 -30.80 -17.19
CA ALA A 142 1.41 -29.90 -18.19
C ALA A 142 0.28 -28.96 -17.72
N THR A 143 0.04 -28.79 -16.41
CA THR A 143 -0.92 -27.79 -15.93
C THR A 143 -0.29 -26.40 -15.89
N LEU A 144 -1.00 -25.40 -16.40
CA LEU A 144 -0.59 -24.01 -16.37
C LEU A 144 -0.85 -23.40 -14.98
N SER A 145 0.18 -22.79 -14.40
CA SER A 145 0.05 -21.93 -13.22
C SER A 145 -0.57 -20.58 -13.60
N ASN A 146 -1.06 -19.81 -12.63
CA ASN A 146 -1.41 -18.40 -12.84
C ASN A 146 -0.19 -17.45 -12.74
N TYR A 147 0.98 -17.99 -12.38
CA TYR A 147 2.18 -17.23 -12.06
C TYR A 147 3.42 -17.87 -12.68
N CYS A 148 4.37 -17.04 -13.13
CA CYS A 148 5.64 -17.51 -13.72
C CYS A 148 6.61 -18.12 -12.68
N SER A 149 6.37 -17.91 -11.38
CA SER A 149 7.23 -18.42 -10.31
C SER A 149 6.49 -18.56 -8.98
N MET A 150 7.08 -19.32 -8.05
CA MET A 150 6.58 -19.43 -6.67
C MET A 150 6.65 -18.09 -5.91
N ALA A 151 7.63 -17.23 -6.23
CA ALA A 151 7.72 -15.90 -5.63
C ALA A 151 6.53 -15.03 -6.04
N HIS A 152 6.15 -15.05 -7.32
CA HIS A 152 4.97 -14.34 -7.82
C HIS A 152 3.66 -14.94 -7.31
N LYS A 153 3.59 -16.26 -7.12
CA LYS A 153 2.45 -16.91 -6.46
C LYS A 153 2.30 -16.45 -5.01
N GLN A 154 3.39 -16.35 -4.25
CA GLN A 154 3.34 -15.83 -2.88
C GLN A 154 2.98 -14.34 -2.84
N LEU A 155 3.48 -13.56 -3.80
CA LEU A 155 3.14 -12.14 -3.95
C LEU A 155 1.68 -11.93 -4.37
N GLY A 156 1.07 -12.85 -5.11
CA GLY A 156 -0.36 -12.82 -5.40
C GLY A 156 -1.22 -13.10 -4.17
N LYS A 157 -0.75 -13.96 -3.25
CA LYS A 157 -1.47 -14.34 -2.02
C LYS A 157 -1.32 -13.32 -0.88
N HIS A 158 -0.13 -12.76 -0.75
CA HIS A 158 0.24 -11.92 0.38
C HIS A 158 0.77 -10.58 -0.08
N GLY A 159 0.59 -10.16 -1.32
CA GLY A 159 1.09 -8.89 -1.80
C GLY A 159 0.20 -7.73 -1.37
N CYS A 160 0.79 -6.55 -1.33
CA CYS A 160 0.04 -5.32 -1.13
C CYS A 160 -1.10 -5.21 -2.14
N ILE A 161 -2.34 -5.02 -1.68
CA ILE A 161 -3.52 -4.94 -2.56
C ILE A 161 -3.32 -3.86 -3.64
N SER A 162 -2.77 -2.70 -3.26
CA SER A 162 -2.57 -1.56 -4.17
C SER A 162 -1.42 -1.75 -5.18
N CYS A 163 -0.23 -2.16 -4.74
CA CYS A 163 0.94 -2.21 -5.64
C CYS A 163 1.36 -3.62 -6.06
N ARG A 164 0.90 -4.64 -5.33
CA ARG A 164 1.32 -6.05 -5.42
C ARG A 164 2.83 -6.24 -5.50
N ALA A 165 3.62 -5.32 -4.93
CA ALA A 165 5.09 -5.31 -5.04
C ALA A 165 5.80 -5.75 -3.75
N THR A 166 5.10 -5.72 -2.62
CA THR A 166 5.65 -6.10 -1.31
C THR A 166 4.72 -7.09 -0.64
N PRO A 167 5.25 -8.12 0.05
CA PRO A 167 4.42 -8.98 0.87
C PRO A 167 3.83 -8.19 2.05
N SER A 168 2.53 -7.98 2.06
CA SER A 168 1.70 -7.48 3.15
C SER A 168 0.31 -8.13 3.12
N ASN A 169 -0.22 -8.51 4.29
CA ASN A 169 -1.63 -8.90 4.43
C ASN A 169 -2.51 -7.63 4.42
N GLY A 170 -2.71 -7.01 3.26
CA GLY A 170 -3.44 -5.74 3.11
C GLY A 170 -2.66 -4.70 2.32
N ILE A 171 -2.88 -3.40 2.55
CA ILE A 171 -2.12 -2.32 1.90
C ILE A 171 -0.79 -2.10 2.62
N SER A 172 0.33 -2.09 1.89
CA SER A 172 1.64 -1.74 2.47
C SER A 172 1.65 -0.29 2.93
N VAL A 173 2.37 0.02 4.01
CA VAL A 173 2.48 1.40 4.55
C VAL A 173 2.86 2.41 3.47
N LEU A 174 3.81 2.08 2.59
CA LEU A 174 4.20 2.95 1.48
C LEU A 174 3.06 3.22 0.48
N CYS A 175 2.18 2.25 0.25
CA CYS A 175 1.02 2.43 -0.63
C CYS A 175 -0.13 3.11 0.08
N GLN A 176 -0.25 2.93 1.40
CA GLN A 176 -1.19 3.66 2.22
C GLN A 176 -0.86 5.16 2.21
N ASP A 177 0.40 5.54 2.44
CA ASP A 177 0.84 6.93 2.38
C ASP A 177 0.60 7.54 0.99
N LYS A 178 0.87 6.79 -0.09
CA LYS A 178 0.60 7.25 -1.45
C LYS A 178 -0.89 7.36 -1.76
N ALA A 179 -1.72 6.46 -1.23
CA ALA A 179 -3.16 6.53 -1.36
C ALA A 179 -3.72 7.77 -0.62
N ILE A 180 -3.19 8.07 0.56
CA ILE A 180 -3.52 9.29 1.33
C ILE A 180 -3.12 10.54 0.56
N ILE A 181 -1.90 10.62 0.03
CA ILE A 181 -1.41 11.79 -0.72
C ILE A 181 -2.21 12.03 -2.02
N ARG A 182 -2.71 10.96 -2.65
CA ARG A 182 -3.48 11.04 -3.89
C ARG A 182 -4.98 11.20 -3.65
N ALA A 183 -5.44 11.02 -2.42
CA ALA A 183 -6.82 11.31 -2.09
C ALA A 183 -7.03 12.82 -2.30
N PRO A 184 -8.08 13.24 -3.02
CA PRO A 184 -8.38 14.66 -3.16
C PRO A 184 -8.48 15.29 -1.76
N MET A 185 -7.72 16.37 -1.51
CA MET A 185 -7.87 17.16 -0.30
C MET A 185 -9.26 17.80 -0.31
N THR A 186 -10.02 17.61 0.77
CA THR A 186 -11.38 18.14 0.91
C THR A 186 -11.36 19.30 1.90
N ASP A 187 -11.89 20.46 1.50
CA ASP A 187 -11.89 21.73 2.26
C ASP A 187 -12.55 21.65 3.64
N GLU A 188 -12.10 22.49 4.59
CA GLU A 188 -12.65 22.58 5.95
C GLU A 188 -14.14 22.96 5.97
N VAL A 189 -14.92 22.43 6.93
CA VAL A 189 -16.27 22.93 7.23
C VAL A 189 -16.14 23.98 8.32
N PRO A 190 -16.54 25.24 8.08
CA PRO A 190 -16.53 26.28 9.11
C PRO A 190 -17.38 25.88 10.33
N GLU A 191 -16.99 26.35 11.52
CA GLU A 191 -17.77 26.12 12.76
C GLU A 191 -19.23 26.60 12.65
N ASP A 192 -19.50 27.51 11.71
CA ASP A 192 -20.81 28.13 11.47
C ASP A 192 -21.57 27.51 10.28
N HIS A 193 -21.39 26.21 10.00
CA HIS A 193 -22.12 25.56 8.91
C HIS A 193 -23.60 25.32 9.29
N GLY A 194 -24.53 25.95 8.56
CA GLY A 194 -25.97 26.00 8.90
C GLY A 194 -26.68 24.65 9.09
N THR A 195 -26.12 23.55 8.60
CA THR A 195 -26.68 22.19 8.75
C THR A 195 -26.33 21.50 10.08
N TYR A 196 -25.26 21.91 10.78
CA TYR A 196 -24.78 21.22 11.98
C TYR A 196 -24.51 22.21 13.12
N LYS A 197 -25.31 22.17 14.20
CA LYS A 197 -25.17 23.07 15.36
C LYS A 197 -23.88 22.89 16.16
N SER A 198 -23.32 21.68 16.20
CA SER A 198 -22.02 21.41 16.83
C SER A 198 -21.47 20.07 16.35
N VAL A 199 -20.22 20.05 15.90
CA VAL A 199 -19.49 18.82 15.59
C VAL A 199 -18.46 18.59 16.69
N THR A 200 -18.60 17.51 17.47
CA THR A 200 -17.62 17.16 18.52
C THR A 200 -16.96 15.82 18.22
N TRP A 201 -15.64 15.84 18.11
CA TRP A 201 -14.84 14.65 17.85
C TRP A 201 -14.52 13.91 19.16
N ARG A 202 -15.06 12.70 19.36
CA ARG A 202 -14.69 11.84 20.51
C ARG A 202 -13.80 10.68 20.07
N ARG A 203 -12.62 10.58 20.69
CA ARG A 203 -11.64 9.51 20.43
C ARG A 203 -11.96 8.27 21.27
N LYS A 204 -12.07 7.12 20.63
CA LYS A 204 -11.79 5.82 21.26
C LYS A 204 -10.69 5.17 20.41
N THR A 205 -9.50 5.06 20.99
CA THR A 205 -8.24 4.51 20.43
C THR A 205 -7.61 5.23 19.21
N ALA A 206 -6.32 4.96 19.00
CA ALA A 206 -5.34 5.78 18.27
C ALA A 206 -5.67 6.02 16.78
N CYS A 207 -6.51 7.01 16.49
CA CYS A 207 -6.56 7.67 15.19
C CYS A 207 -5.27 8.50 15.02
N LEU A 208 -4.45 8.17 14.01
CA LEU A 208 -3.40 9.07 13.54
C LEU A 208 -4.06 10.39 13.15
N LYS A 209 -3.41 11.53 13.45
CA LYS A 209 -3.87 12.84 12.97
C LYS A 209 -3.91 12.80 11.45
N VAL A 210 -5.11 12.66 10.92
CA VAL A 210 -5.45 12.93 9.53
C VAL A 210 -6.64 13.84 9.62
N ASP A 211 -6.50 15.06 9.11
CA ASP A 211 -7.62 15.98 8.91
C ASP A 211 -8.45 15.40 7.75
N ALA A 212 -9.34 14.46 8.09
CA ALA A 212 -10.18 13.75 7.14
C ALA A 212 -11.65 14.18 7.33
N LYS A 213 -12.18 14.90 6.35
CA LYS A 213 -13.58 15.29 6.23
C LYS A 213 -14.35 14.23 5.44
N VAL A 214 -15.49 13.82 5.97
CA VAL A 214 -16.48 12.99 5.29
C VAL A 214 -17.62 13.93 4.92
N ILE A 215 -17.86 14.17 3.63
CA ILE A 215 -19.03 14.92 3.18
C ILE A 215 -20.21 13.97 3.15
N PHE A 216 -21.14 14.14 4.08
CA PHE A 216 -22.51 13.66 3.89
C PHE A 216 -23.29 14.79 3.23
N THR A 217 -23.90 14.52 2.07
CA THR A 217 -24.95 15.41 1.56
C THR A 217 -26.13 15.38 2.54
N GLU A 218 -26.93 16.45 2.59
CA GLU A 218 -28.07 16.57 3.51
C GLU A 218 -29.05 15.39 3.41
N LYS A 219 -29.13 14.75 2.23
CA LYS A 219 -30.02 13.64 1.95
C LYS A 219 -29.37 12.24 2.17
N ASN A 220 -28.04 12.08 2.08
CA ASN A 220 -27.35 10.88 2.61
C ASN A 220 -27.48 10.75 4.13
N SER A 221 -27.47 11.89 4.82
CA SER A 221 -27.76 11.95 6.27
C SER A 221 -29.21 11.55 6.55
N ARG A 222 -30.16 11.96 5.69
CA ARG A 222 -31.59 11.61 5.82
C ARG A 222 -31.85 10.12 5.59
N ASP A 223 -31.22 9.49 4.61
CA ASP A 223 -31.40 8.07 4.34
C ASP A 223 -30.77 7.19 5.43
N HIS A 224 -29.59 7.57 5.94
CA HIS A 224 -29.05 6.93 7.14
C HIS A 224 -29.96 7.15 8.36
N GLN A 225 -30.51 8.36 8.56
CA GLN A 225 -31.50 8.59 9.62
C GLN A 225 -32.77 7.77 9.42
N GLN A 226 -33.23 7.58 8.19
CA GLN A 226 -34.37 6.73 7.86
C GLN A 226 -34.07 5.26 8.19
N TYR A 227 -32.87 4.77 7.85
CA TYR A 227 -32.38 3.45 8.24
C TYR A 227 -32.33 3.27 9.76
N LEU A 228 -31.84 4.27 10.51
CA LEU A 228 -31.82 4.24 11.97
C LEU A 228 -33.23 4.26 12.56
N SER A 229 -34.15 5.04 12.00
CA SER A 229 -35.52 5.19 12.49
C SER A 229 -36.43 4.00 12.18
N GLY A 230 -36.14 3.26 11.11
CA GLY A 230 -36.92 2.09 10.68
C GLY A 230 -36.50 0.77 11.34
N ASN A 231 -35.41 0.76 12.11
CA ASN A 231 -34.90 -0.46 12.74
C ASN A 231 -35.31 -0.53 14.23
N PRO A 232 -36.30 -1.36 14.61
CA PRO A 232 -36.80 -1.44 15.99
C PRO A 232 -35.78 -1.95 17.00
N ASN A 233 -34.63 -2.47 16.55
CA ASN A 233 -33.55 -2.96 17.41
C ASN A 233 -32.51 -1.88 17.75
N ILE A 234 -32.64 -0.68 17.18
CA ILE A 234 -31.79 0.46 17.52
C ILE A 234 -32.52 1.28 18.58
N VAL A 235 -32.13 1.10 19.84
CA VAL A 235 -32.71 1.82 20.98
C VAL A 235 -32.37 3.30 20.82
N ASP A 236 -33.38 4.14 20.57
CA ASP A 236 -33.22 5.58 20.51
C ASP A 236 -32.78 6.08 21.89
N VAL A 237 -31.51 6.42 22.02
CA VAL A 237 -30.95 6.84 23.29
C VAL A 237 -31.39 8.29 23.49
N ALA A 238 -32.31 8.53 24.44
CA ALA A 238 -32.93 9.82 24.80
C ALA A 238 -31.97 11.02 24.98
N SER A 239 -30.67 10.82 24.87
CA SER A 239 -29.60 11.81 24.86
C SER A 239 -29.63 12.79 23.68
N GLY A 240 -30.34 12.47 22.58
CA GLY A 240 -30.36 13.27 21.35
C GLY A 240 -29.06 13.25 20.54
N TRP A 241 -28.06 12.48 20.99
CA TRP A 241 -26.81 12.27 20.27
C TRP A 241 -26.93 11.08 19.33
N LYS A 242 -26.43 11.25 18.11
CA LYS A 242 -26.33 10.25 17.05
C LYS A 242 -24.86 9.97 16.78
N ASP A 243 -24.53 8.72 16.51
CA ASP A 243 -23.17 8.31 16.11
C ASP A 243 -23.15 7.98 14.62
N LEU A 244 -22.14 8.46 13.92
CA LEU A 244 -21.95 8.27 12.49
C LEU A 244 -20.59 7.63 12.25
N LEU A 245 -20.62 6.39 11.79
CA LEU A 245 -19.40 5.63 11.53
C LEU A 245 -18.98 5.83 10.07
N SER A 246 -17.81 6.44 9.88
CA SER A 246 -17.17 6.56 8.57
C SER A 246 -16.08 5.52 8.43
N HIS A 247 -16.12 4.74 7.36
CA HIS A 247 -15.07 3.78 7.01
C HIS A 247 -14.35 4.23 5.74
N GLY A 248 -13.03 4.04 5.68
CA GLY A 248 -12.33 4.06 4.40
C GLY A 248 -12.57 2.75 3.68
N VAL A 249 -13.10 2.77 2.45
CA VAL A 249 -13.36 1.55 1.67
C VAL A 249 -12.44 1.52 0.45
N VAL A 250 -11.73 0.40 0.26
CA VAL A 250 -10.85 0.17 -0.89
C VAL A 250 -11.67 -0.51 -1.99
N VAL A 251 -12.13 0.30 -2.93
CA VAL A 251 -13.03 -0.14 -4.00
C VAL A 251 -12.32 -0.99 -5.08
N GLY A 252 -11.04 -0.72 -5.37
CA GLY A 252 -10.31 -1.47 -6.41
C GLY A 252 -10.87 -1.22 -7.83
N ASN A 253 -10.85 -2.23 -8.70
CA ASN A 253 -11.47 -2.18 -10.02
C ASN A 253 -12.99 -2.39 -9.91
N ALA A 254 -13.77 -1.32 -9.83
CA ALA A 254 -15.22 -1.39 -9.65
C ALA A 254 -15.96 -1.67 -10.97
N LYS A 255 -16.92 -2.60 -10.94
CA LYS A 255 -17.91 -2.71 -12.02
C LYS A 255 -19.02 -1.69 -11.79
N LYS A 256 -19.33 -0.90 -12.80
CA LYS A 256 -20.49 0.00 -12.81
C LYS A 256 -21.62 -0.64 -13.61
N PRO A 257 -22.64 -1.24 -12.96
CA PRO A 257 -23.78 -1.79 -13.68
C PRO A 257 -24.73 -0.66 -14.07
N THR A 258 -25.36 -0.80 -15.23
CA THR A 258 -26.33 0.18 -15.75
C THR A 258 -27.73 0.03 -15.15
N GLN A 259 -27.99 -1.08 -14.46
CA GLN A 259 -29.26 -1.40 -13.80
C GLN A 259 -28.96 -1.90 -12.39
N ALA A 260 -29.85 -1.60 -11.45
CA ALA A 260 -29.76 -2.11 -10.10
C ALA A 260 -29.94 -3.64 -10.12
N ASP A 261 -28.92 -4.37 -9.69
CA ASP A 261 -28.93 -5.82 -9.55
C ASP A 261 -28.58 -6.18 -8.11
N THR A 262 -29.53 -6.77 -7.40
CA THR A 262 -29.38 -7.19 -6.01
C THR A 262 -28.95 -8.65 -5.87
N SER A 263 -28.83 -9.38 -6.98
CA SER A 263 -28.40 -10.77 -6.99
C SER A 263 -26.90 -11.04 -6.75
N PRO A 264 -25.94 -10.13 -7.03
CA PRO A 264 -24.53 -10.44 -6.87
C PRO A 264 -24.12 -10.52 -5.39
N THR A 265 -23.67 -11.69 -4.97
CA THR A 265 -23.02 -11.89 -3.66
C THR A 265 -21.50 -11.77 -3.72
N GLU A 266 -20.94 -11.63 -4.92
CA GLU A 266 -19.51 -11.48 -5.22
C GLU A 266 -19.31 -10.52 -6.41
N PRO A 267 -18.17 -9.83 -6.54
CA PRO A 267 -17.91 -8.95 -7.67
C PRO A 267 -17.73 -9.78 -8.96
N PRO A 268 -18.14 -9.25 -10.13
CA PRO A 268 -17.97 -9.96 -11.40
C PRO A 268 -16.51 -10.30 -11.72
N PRO A 269 -16.23 -11.38 -12.50
CA PRO A 269 -14.87 -11.75 -12.85
C PRO A 269 -14.06 -10.59 -13.46
N GLY A 270 -12.91 -10.29 -12.85
CA GLY A 270 -12.03 -9.18 -13.26
C GLY A 270 -12.25 -7.86 -12.52
N TYR A 271 -13.26 -7.79 -11.66
CA TYR A 271 -13.55 -6.64 -10.80
C TYR A 271 -13.36 -6.99 -9.33
N ASP A 272 -13.10 -5.98 -8.51
CA ASP A 272 -12.89 -6.11 -7.07
C ASP A 272 -14.13 -5.67 -6.26
N SER A 273 -15.03 -4.91 -6.88
CA SER A 273 -16.24 -4.34 -6.26
C SER A 273 -17.30 -3.98 -7.31
N VAL A 274 -18.48 -3.58 -6.84
CA VAL A 274 -19.57 -3.04 -7.65
C VAL A 274 -19.87 -1.61 -7.17
N LEU A 275 -19.93 -0.65 -8.09
CA LEU A 275 -20.36 0.71 -7.80
C LEU A 275 -21.65 0.95 -8.56
N THR A 276 -22.78 0.94 -7.87
CA THR A 276 -24.04 1.34 -8.48
C THR A 276 -24.03 2.86 -8.59
N GLU A 277 -24.22 3.39 -9.79
CA GLU A 277 -24.35 4.83 -10.01
C GLU A 277 -25.82 5.20 -10.24
N VAL A 278 -26.16 6.45 -9.96
CA VAL A 278 -27.49 6.97 -10.28
C VAL A 278 -27.66 7.06 -11.79
N ALA A 279 -28.32 6.07 -12.39
CA ALA A 279 -28.79 6.18 -13.76
C ALA A 279 -29.95 7.18 -13.83
N SER A 280 -29.94 8.06 -14.83
CA SER A 280 -31.02 9.03 -15.05
C SER A 280 -32.36 8.32 -15.23
N GLY A 281 -33.28 8.49 -14.27
CA GLY A 281 -34.61 7.88 -14.28
C GLY A 281 -34.78 6.61 -13.43
N GLU A 282 -33.74 6.13 -12.74
CA GLU A 282 -33.78 4.96 -11.86
C GLU A 282 -33.94 5.35 -10.38
N PRO A 283 -34.39 4.44 -9.49
CA PRO A 283 -34.74 4.75 -8.10
C PRO A 283 -33.53 4.96 -7.18
N LEU A 284 -32.30 4.71 -7.65
CA LEU A 284 -31.10 4.97 -6.87
C LEU A 284 -30.90 6.47 -6.75
N ASN A 285 -30.90 6.97 -5.51
CA ASN A 285 -30.70 8.40 -5.26
C ASN A 285 -29.22 8.78 -5.19
N TYR A 286 -28.31 7.80 -4.99
CA TYR A 286 -26.88 7.99 -4.81
C TYR A 286 -26.05 6.85 -5.35
N ASP A 287 -24.76 7.13 -5.51
CA ASP A 287 -23.78 6.11 -5.81
C ASP A 287 -23.50 5.28 -4.55
N GLU A 288 -23.67 3.95 -4.64
CA GLU A 288 -23.44 3.05 -3.52
C GLU A 288 -22.30 2.08 -3.86
N PRO A 289 -21.12 2.21 -3.20
CA PRO A 289 -20.05 1.25 -3.35
C PRO A 289 -20.37 -0.02 -2.55
N VAL A 290 -20.46 -1.15 -3.24
CA VAL A 290 -20.59 -2.49 -2.65
C VAL A 290 -19.26 -3.21 -2.76
N VAL A 291 -18.70 -3.56 -1.61
CA VAL A 291 -17.49 -4.38 -1.49
C VAL A 291 -17.81 -5.69 -0.81
N HIS A 292 -17.25 -6.79 -1.31
CA HIS A 292 -17.60 -8.15 -0.85
C HIS A 292 -16.54 -8.77 0.09
N GLY A 293 -15.38 -8.11 0.28
CA GLY A 293 -14.29 -8.60 1.13
C GLY A 293 -14.12 -7.76 2.40
N HIS A 294 -14.04 -8.40 3.58
CA HIS A 294 -13.79 -7.70 4.84
C HIS A 294 -12.45 -6.93 4.88
N ASP A 295 -11.46 -7.39 4.12
CA ASP A 295 -10.13 -6.78 4.00
C ASP A 295 -10.11 -5.50 3.16
N THR A 296 -11.22 -5.19 2.47
CA THR A 296 -11.40 -3.93 1.72
C THR A 296 -11.87 -2.78 2.59
N VAL A 297 -12.35 -3.06 3.81
CA VAL A 297 -12.83 -2.04 4.76
C VAL A 297 -11.69 -1.66 5.71
N GLY A 298 -11.24 -0.43 5.59
CA GLY A 298 -10.22 0.19 6.43
C GLY A 298 -10.74 0.68 7.78
N PRO A 299 -9.86 1.21 8.64
CA PRO A 299 -10.23 1.71 9.95
C PRO A 299 -11.30 2.79 9.86
N SER A 300 -12.24 2.75 10.81
CA SER A 300 -13.31 3.73 10.90
C SER A 300 -13.03 4.86 11.89
N CYS A 301 -13.66 6.00 11.60
CA CYS A 301 -13.84 7.09 12.54
C CYS A 301 -15.32 7.16 12.94
N SER A 302 -15.60 7.42 14.21
CA SER A 302 -16.95 7.68 14.71
C SER A 302 -17.10 9.19 14.95
N VAL A 303 -18.19 9.75 14.44
CA VAL A 303 -18.57 11.15 14.60
C VAL A 303 -19.86 11.20 15.40
N ASN A 304 -19.80 11.80 16.59
CA ASN A 304 -20.97 12.01 17.42
C ASN A 304 -21.54 13.40 17.14
N TYR A 305 -22.80 13.47 16.73
CA TYR A 305 -23.49 14.72 16.43
C TYR A 305 -24.85 14.77 17.13
N LYS A 306 -25.33 15.96 17.46
CA LYS A 306 -26.65 16.16 18.03
C LYS A 306 -27.58 16.68 16.94
N SER A 307 -28.67 15.97 16.64
CA SER A 307 -29.68 16.47 15.70
C SER A 307 -30.44 17.65 16.32
N PRO A 308 -30.97 18.60 15.51
CA PRO A 308 -31.70 19.77 15.98
C PRO A 308 -32.83 19.46 16.96
#